data_AF-A0A9X2DD91-F1
#
_entry.id   AF-A0A9X2DD91-F1
#
_cell.length_a   1.000
_cell.length_b   1.000
_cell.length_c   1.000
_cell.angle_alpha   90.00
_cell.angle_beta   90.00
_cell.angle_gamma   90.00
#
_symmetry.space_group_name_H-M   'P 1'
#
loop_
_entity.id
_entity.type
_entity.pdbx_description
1 polymer ?
#
loop_
_entity_poly.entity_id
_entity_poly.type
_entity_poly.pdbx_seq_one_letter_code
_entity_poly.pdbx_strand_id
1 'polypeptide(L)'
;MARNLGEVTTKAKRGTPGWEVSSNLGDFLAMESVQKAMGPDIILQIKSIFADARGTNLRNLVAHGLASSSYANWQVCDLIVHSLLVIGVYEDVRDVAAQRGAKAAEKAELGEDDDEDEMPAGDPVENGYT
;
A
#
# COMPACT_ATOMS: atom_id res chain seq x y z
N MET A 1 -17.79 -1.62 0.72
CA MET A 1 -17.09 -0.95 1.84
C MET A 1 -17.74 0.37 2.24
N ALA A 2 -17.59 1.49 1.53
CA ALA A 2 -18.20 2.78 1.92
C ALA A 2 -19.71 2.72 2.23
N ARG A 3 -20.51 2.09 1.36
CA ARG A 3 -21.96 1.88 1.60
C ARG A 3 -22.26 1.05 2.85
N ASN A 4 -21.41 0.07 3.16
CA ASN A 4 -21.56 -0.78 4.35
C ASN A 4 -21.13 -0.04 5.62
N LEU A 5 -20.28 0.99 5.49
CA LEU A 5 -19.84 1.88 6.56
C LEU A 5 -20.76 3.10 6.75
N GLY A 6 -21.84 3.21 5.98
CA GLY A 6 -22.77 4.33 6.04
C GLY A 6 -22.28 5.61 5.35
N GLU A 7 -21.18 5.55 4.61
CA GLU A 7 -20.61 6.71 3.92
C GLU A 7 -21.28 6.99 2.58
N VAL A 8 -21.47 8.27 2.29
CA VAL A 8 -22.01 8.73 1.01
C VAL A 8 -20.91 8.64 -0.05
N THR A 9 -21.16 7.87 -1.10
CA THR A 9 -20.21 7.68 -2.22
C THR A 9 -20.24 8.83 -3.23
N THR A 10 -21.03 9.86 -2.96
CA THR A 10 -21.22 11.04 -3.79
C THR A 10 -20.94 12.30 -2.99
N LYS A 11 -20.51 13.35 -3.68
CA LYS A 11 -20.30 14.68 -3.12
C LYS A 11 -20.99 15.73 -3.97
N ALA A 12 -21.46 16.80 -3.35
CA ALA A 12 -22.02 17.93 -4.09
C ALA A 12 -20.96 18.53 -5.03
N LYS A 13 -21.34 18.77 -6.29
CA LYS A 13 -20.48 19.39 -7.29
C LYS A 13 -20.25 20.86 -6.92
N ARG A 14 -18.98 21.23 -6.71
CA ARG A 14 -18.62 22.63 -6.44
C ARG A 14 -19.04 23.51 -7.63
N GLY A 15 -19.89 24.50 -7.37
CA GLY A 15 -20.35 25.46 -8.40
C GLY A 15 -21.62 25.06 -9.16
N THR A 16 -22.27 23.94 -8.83
CA THR A 16 -23.59 23.60 -9.40
C THR A 16 -24.49 22.99 -8.31
N PRO A 17 -25.40 23.77 -7.71
CA PRO A 17 -26.34 23.28 -6.71
C PRO A 17 -27.21 22.15 -7.28
N GLY A 18 -27.39 21.07 -6.52
CA GLY A 18 -28.24 19.93 -6.90
C GLY A 18 -27.57 18.87 -7.79
N TRP A 19 -26.29 19.04 -8.15
CA TRP A 19 -25.53 18.00 -8.83
C TRP A 19 -24.61 17.26 -7.87
N GLU A 20 -24.67 15.94 -7.90
CA GLU A 20 -23.77 15.07 -7.16
C GLU A 20 -22.75 14.43 -8.11
N VAL A 21 -21.50 14.35 -7.66
CA VAL A 21 -20.40 13.69 -8.37
C VAL A 21 -19.92 12.53 -7.54
N SER A 22 -19.53 11.42 -8.15
CA SER A 22 -18.93 10.31 -7.41
C SER A 22 -17.66 10.78 -6.69
N SER A 23 -17.53 10.41 -5.41
CA SER A 23 -16.31 10.63 -4.64
C SER A 23 -15.13 9.97 -5.37
N ASN A 24 -14.04 10.71 -5.51
CA ASN A 24 -12.85 10.18 -6.17
C ASN A 24 -12.08 9.25 -5.20
N LEU A 25 -11.07 8.54 -5.70
CA LEU A 25 -10.26 7.64 -4.87
C LEU A 25 -9.59 8.37 -3.70
N GLY A 26 -9.12 9.62 -3.90
CA GLY A 26 -8.53 10.41 -2.83
C GLY A 26 -9.54 10.80 -1.74
N ASP A 27 -10.76 11.18 -2.12
CA ASP A 27 -11.86 11.49 -1.22
C ASP A 27 -12.24 10.24 -0.41
N PHE A 28 -12.33 9.08 -1.08
CA PHE A 28 -12.60 7.79 -0.45
C PHE A 28 -11.54 7.42 0.59
N LEU A 29 -10.25 7.56 0.27
CA LEU A 29 -9.14 7.30 1.18
C LEU A 29 -8.96 8.38 2.28
N ALA A 30 -9.72 9.47 2.21
CA ALA A 30 -9.75 10.52 3.23
C ALA A 30 -10.88 10.34 4.25
N MET A 31 -11.89 9.50 3.96
CA MET A 31 -12.98 9.20 4.91
C MET A 31 -12.44 8.53 6.18
N GLU A 32 -12.82 9.06 7.34
CA GLU A 32 -12.33 8.57 8.65
C GLU A 32 -12.72 7.11 8.89
N SER A 33 -13.95 6.74 8.53
CA SER A 33 -14.47 5.37 8.60
C SER A 33 -13.64 4.40 7.75
N VAL A 34 -13.24 4.81 6.54
CA VAL A 34 -12.40 4.01 5.64
C VAL A 34 -10.98 3.89 6.18
N GLN A 35 -10.40 4.98 6.68
CA GLN A 35 -9.07 4.95 7.31
C GLN A 35 -9.04 4.02 8.51
N LYS A 36 -10.06 4.07 9.37
CA LYS A 36 -10.19 3.18 10.53
C LYS A 36 -10.37 1.71 10.12
N ALA A 37 -11.13 1.45 9.07
CA ALA A 37 -11.42 0.10 8.63
C ALA A 37 -10.23 -0.57 7.91
N MET A 38 -9.47 0.17 7.11
CA MET A 38 -8.33 -0.36 6.34
C MET A 38 -7.00 -0.29 7.11
N GLY A 39 -6.88 0.59 8.10
CA GLY A 39 -5.64 0.82 8.82
C GLY A 39 -4.63 1.68 8.03
N PRO A 40 -3.61 2.21 8.73
CA PRO A 40 -2.71 3.23 8.18
C PRO A 40 -1.83 2.71 7.04
N ASP A 41 -1.35 1.46 7.13
CA ASP A 41 -0.39 0.91 6.17
C ASP A 41 -1.01 0.71 4.79
N ILE A 42 -2.20 0.11 4.75
CA ILE A 42 -2.93 -0.13 3.49
C ILE A 42 -3.33 1.22 2.85
N ILE A 43 -3.79 2.18 3.66
CA ILE A 43 -4.11 3.53 3.18
C ILE A 43 -2.87 4.20 2.57
N LEU A 44 -1.72 4.12 3.24
CA LEU A 44 -0.47 4.70 2.77
C LEU A 44 -0.02 4.07 1.46
N GLN A 45 -0.06 2.74 1.35
CA GLN A 45 0.29 2.00 0.15
C GLN A 45 -0.58 2.42 -1.04
N ILE A 46 -1.91 2.40 -0.88
CA ILE A 46 -2.83 2.76 -1.97
C ILE A 46 -2.67 4.23 -2.34
N LYS A 47 -2.50 5.14 -1.36
CA LYS A 47 -2.23 6.55 -1.65
C LYS A 47 -0.95 6.73 -2.44
N SER A 48 0.14 6.07 -2.03
CA SER A 48 1.45 6.17 -2.70
C SER A 48 1.38 5.71 -4.17
N ILE A 49 0.70 4.60 -4.43
CA ILE A 49 0.65 4.01 -5.79
C ILE A 49 -0.29 4.81 -6.71
N PHE A 50 -1.47 5.17 -6.22
CA PHE A 50 -2.54 5.68 -7.09
C PHE A 50 -2.78 7.19 -7.01
N ALA A 51 -2.47 7.87 -5.90
CA ALA A 51 -2.93 9.24 -5.66
C ALA A 51 -1.83 10.28 -5.38
N ASP A 52 -0.75 9.89 -4.69
CA ASP A 52 0.32 10.81 -4.29
C ASP A 52 1.20 11.18 -5.50
N ALA A 53 1.52 12.46 -5.64
CA ALA A 53 2.41 12.98 -6.67
C ALA A 53 3.89 12.63 -6.45
N ARG A 54 4.27 12.26 -5.23
CA ARG A 54 5.62 11.76 -4.89
C ARG A 54 5.78 10.27 -5.20
N GLY A 55 4.68 9.55 -5.34
CA GLY A 55 4.66 8.16 -5.75
C GLY A 55 4.43 8.00 -7.25
N THR A 56 3.96 6.84 -7.68
CA THR A 56 3.77 6.55 -9.11
C THR A 56 2.62 7.36 -9.72
N ASN A 57 1.65 7.80 -8.92
CA ASN A 57 0.47 8.55 -9.34
C ASN A 57 -0.25 7.93 -10.56
N LEU A 58 -0.40 6.61 -10.54
CA LEU A 58 -0.89 5.86 -11.70
C LEU A 58 -2.28 6.31 -12.15
N ARG A 59 -3.15 6.69 -11.21
CA ARG A 59 -4.49 7.18 -11.53
C ARG A 59 -4.43 8.39 -12.46
N ASN A 60 -3.61 9.38 -12.14
CA ASN A 60 -3.56 10.60 -12.93
C ASN A 60 -2.82 10.35 -14.25
N LEU A 61 -1.74 9.55 -14.25
CA LEU A 61 -1.03 9.17 -15.48
C LEU A 61 -1.95 8.48 -16.49
N VAL A 62 -2.76 7.52 -16.04
CA VAL A 62 -3.74 6.83 -16.88
C VAL A 62 -4.87 7.76 -17.32
N ALA A 63 -5.44 8.54 -16.40
CA ALA A 63 -6.54 9.47 -16.72
C ALA A 63 -6.13 10.57 -17.70
N HIS A 64 -4.87 11.00 -17.69
CA HIS A 64 -4.33 11.97 -18.62
C HIS A 64 -3.80 11.34 -19.92
N GLY A 65 -3.86 10.01 -20.07
CA GLY A 65 -3.35 9.31 -21.26
C GLY A 65 -1.82 9.36 -21.40
N LEU A 66 -1.11 9.63 -20.31
CA LEU A 66 0.36 9.75 -20.28
C LEU A 66 1.05 8.41 -20.00
N ALA A 67 0.29 7.37 -19.67
CA ALA A 67 0.79 6.01 -19.50
C ALA A 67 1.10 5.38 -20.87
N SER A 68 2.34 5.51 -21.33
CA SER A 68 2.87 4.77 -22.47
C SER A 68 3.06 3.29 -22.15
N SER A 69 3.28 2.44 -23.16
CA SER A 69 3.58 1.01 -22.96
C SER A 69 4.80 0.77 -22.06
N SER A 70 5.75 1.71 -22.00
CA SER A 70 6.90 1.65 -21.11
C SER A 70 6.55 1.76 -19.61
N TYR A 71 5.37 2.27 -19.27
CA TYR A 71 4.86 2.28 -17.90
C TYR A 71 4.32 0.92 -17.46
N ALA A 72 3.94 0.04 -18.39
CA ALA A 72 3.54 -1.34 -18.10
C ALA A 72 4.77 -2.25 -17.93
N ASN A 73 5.72 -1.83 -17.10
CA ASN A 73 6.85 -2.66 -16.71
C ASN A 73 6.45 -3.63 -15.59
N TRP A 74 7.30 -4.64 -15.39
CA TRP A 74 7.07 -5.69 -14.39
C TRP A 74 6.75 -5.12 -13.01
N GLN A 75 7.49 -4.11 -12.55
CA GLN A 75 7.33 -3.52 -11.23
C GLN A 75 5.97 -2.85 -11.05
N VAL A 76 5.54 -2.06 -12.04
CA VAL A 76 4.24 -1.38 -12.00
C VAL A 76 3.10 -2.39 -12.08
N CYS A 77 3.21 -3.40 -12.94
CA CYS A 77 2.22 -4.46 -13.06
C CYS A 77 2.10 -5.27 -11.76
N ASP A 78 3.23 -5.63 -11.14
CA ASP A 78 3.27 -6.33 -9.85
C ASP A 78 2.62 -5.48 -8.74
N LEU A 79 2.96 -4.19 -8.65
CA LEU A 79 2.33 -3.27 -7.70
C LEU A 79 0.82 -3.16 -7.89
N ILE A 80 0.33 -3.15 -9.14
CA ILE A 80 -1.11 -3.12 -9.42
C ILE A 80 -1.75 -4.43 -8.95
N VAL A 81 -1.22 -5.58 -9.34
CA VAL A 81 -1.76 -6.90 -8.96
C VAL A 81 -1.75 -7.06 -7.44
N HIS A 82 -0.63 -6.72 -6.81
CA HIS A 82 -0.48 -6.75 -5.36
C HIS A 82 -1.48 -5.82 -4.67
N SER A 83 -1.68 -4.60 -5.18
CA SER A 83 -2.69 -3.68 -4.65
C SER A 83 -4.12 -4.23 -4.76
N LEU A 84 -4.45 -4.89 -5.88
CA LEU A 84 -5.76 -5.52 -6.07
C LEU A 84 -5.98 -6.67 -5.08
N LEU A 85 -4.95 -7.48 -4.84
CA LEU A 85 -4.99 -8.54 -3.84
C LEU A 85 -5.18 -7.96 -2.43
N VAL A 86 -4.37 -6.97 -2.05
CA VAL A 86 -4.47 -6.32 -0.74
C VAL A 86 -5.86 -5.71 -0.52
N ILE A 87 -6.45 -5.07 -1.52
CA ILE A 87 -7.82 -4.54 -1.43
C ILE A 87 -8.85 -5.67 -1.29
N GLY A 88 -8.64 -6.80 -1.97
CA GLY A 88 -9.54 -7.95 -1.93
C GLY A 88 -9.58 -8.66 -0.57
N VAL A 89 -8.46 -8.67 0.16
CA VAL A 89 -8.31 -9.32 1.48
C VAL A 89 -7.90 -8.35 2.58
N TYR A 90 -8.36 -7.10 2.50
CA TYR A 90 -7.87 -6.01 3.35
C TYR A 90 -8.10 -6.24 4.85
N GLU A 91 -9.15 -7.01 5.22
CA GLU A 91 -9.46 -7.34 6.61
C GLU A 91 -8.36 -8.22 7.22
N ASP A 92 -7.97 -9.28 6.52
CA ASP A 92 -6.90 -10.19 6.95
C ASP A 92 -5.54 -9.49 6.95
N VAL A 93 -5.26 -8.69 5.91
CA VAL A 93 -3.98 -7.96 5.80
C VAL A 93 -3.83 -6.95 6.93
N ARG A 94 -4.90 -6.22 7.28
CA ARG A 94 -4.90 -5.29 8.40
C ARG A 94 -4.56 -6.01 9.71
N ASP A 95 -5.21 -7.15 9.97
CA ASP A 95 -5.06 -7.87 11.23
C ASP A 95 -3.65 -8.45 11.36
N VAL A 96 -3.09 -9.00 10.28
CA VAL A 96 -1.70 -9.48 10.23
C VAL A 96 -0.70 -8.34 10.39
N ALA A 97 -0.92 -7.19 9.73
CA ALA A 97 -0.06 -6.02 9.84
C ALA A 97 -0.05 -5.45 11.27
N ALA A 98 -1.22 -5.36 11.91
CA ALA A 98 -1.34 -4.94 13.30
C ALA A 98 -0.60 -5.87 14.26
N GLN A 99 -0.71 -7.19 14.06
CA GLN A 99 0.02 -8.18 14.86
C GLN A 99 1.54 -8.07 14.67
N ARG A 100 2.00 -7.85 13.44
CA ARG A 100 3.43 -7.63 13.16
C ARG A 100 3.95 -6.35 13.78
N GLY A 101 3.20 -5.26 13.71
CA GLY A 101 3.54 -4.00 14.37
C GLY A 101 3.66 -4.15 15.88
N ALA A 102 2.72 -4.86 16.51
CA ALA A 102 2.76 -5.15 17.95
C ALA A 102 3.99 -5.99 18.33
N LYS A 103 4.28 -7.06 17.58
CA LYS A 103 5.47 -7.90 17.80
C LYS A 103 6.78 -7.16 17.58
N ALA A 104 6.84 -6.28 16.58
CA ALA A 104 8.02 -5.46 16.32
C ALA A 104 8.25 -4.41 17.42
N ALA A 105 7.19 -3.80 17.94
CA ALA A 105 7.27 -2.89 19.07
C ALA A 105 7.73 -3.62 20.35
N GLU A 106 7.18 -4.81 20.63
CA GLU A 106 7.61 -5.65 21.74
C GLU A 106 9.09 -6.06 21.60
N LYS A 107 9.53 -6.51 20.41
CA LYS A 107 10.94 -6.83 20.14
C LYS A 107 11.86 -5.62 20.30
N ALA A 108 11.41 -4.44 19.89
CA ALA A 108 12.17 -3.18 20.04
C ALA A 108 12.27 -2.72 21.50
N GLU A 109 11.25 -2.98 22.33
CA GLU A 109 11.29 -2.69 23.77
C GLU A 109 12.14 -3.71 24.54
N LEU A 110 12.22 -4.95 24.08
CA LEU A 110 13.06 -6.02 24.66
C LEU A 110 14.55 -5.88 24.35
N GLY A 111 14.96 -4.98 23.45
CA GLY A 111 16.37 -4.70 23.18
C GLY A 111 17.17 -5.91 22.68
N GLU A 112 16.51 -6.87 22.01
CA GLU A 112 17.20 -7.96 21.31
C GLU A 112 17.85 -7.40 20.04
N ASP A 113 19.06 -6.85 20.20
CA ASP A 113 20.03 -6.73 19.12
C ASP A 113 20.36 -8.15 18.67
N ASP A 114 19.85 -8.57 17.51
CA ASP A 114 20.33 -9.78 16.80
C ASP A 114 21.76 -9.52 16.31
N ASP A 115 22.74 -9.48 17.23
CA ASP A 115 24.17 -9.62 16.96
C ASP A 115 24.51 -11.13 16.91
N GLU A 116 23.84 -11.88 16.04
CA GLU A 116 24.23 -13.27 15.71
C GLU A 116 24.12 -13.53 14.19
N ASP A 117 24.75 -12.68 13.38
CA ASP A 117 25.35 -13.17 12.13
C ASP A 117 26.79 -13.61 12.45
N GLU A 118 26.92 -14.68 13.25
CA GLU A 118 28.13 -15.48 13.30
C GLU A 118 28.30 -16.11 11.90
N MET A 119 28.99 -15.40 11.01
CA MET A 119 29.32 -15.93 9.69
C MET A 119 30.02 -17.27 9.90
N PRO A 120 29.48 -18.40 9.39
CA PRO A 120 30.20 -19.65 9.46
C PRO A 120 31.51 -19.43 8.70
N ALA A 121 32.63 -19.56 9.42
CA ALA A 121 33.95 -19.54 8.83
C ALA A 121 33.98 -20.58 7.73
N GLY A 122 33.87 -20.13 6.48
CA GLY A 122 33.96 -21.01 5.33
C GLY A 122 35.32 -21.69 5.35
N ASP A 123 35.31 -23.02 5.33
CA ASP A 123 36.53 -23.81 5.23
C ASP A 123 37.38 -23.32 4.03
N PRO A 124 38.71 -23.27 4.17
CA PRO A 124 39.58 -22.78 3.11
C PRO A 124 39.41 -23.64 1.87
N VAL A 125 39.01 -23.01 0.77
CA VAL A 125 38.93 -23.64 -0.55
C VAL A 125 40.35 -24.03 -0.98
N GLU A 126 40.63 -25.34 -1.00
CA GLU A 126 41.85 -25.88 -1.60
C GLU A 126 41.91 -25.49 -3.08
N ASN A 127 42.87 -24.64 -3.43
CA ASN A 127 43.21 -24.32 -4.81
C ASN A 127 43.83 -25.55 -5.50
N GLY A 128 42.98 -26.38 -6.10
CA GLY A 128 43.38 -27.45 -7.02
C GLY A 128 43.65 -26.93 -8.42
N TYR A 129 44.85 -26.39 -8.67
CA TYR A 129 45.39 -26.34 -10.03
C TYR A 129 45.96 -27.71 -10.39
N THR A 130 45.28 -28.42 -11.28
CA THR A 130 45.88 -29.33 -12.28
C THR A 130 45.00 -29.38 -13.51
#